data_AF-A0A7L4QJX0-F1
#
_entry.id   AF-A0A7L4QJX0-F1
#
_cell.length_a   1.000
_cell.length_b   1.000
_cell.length_c   1.000
_cell.angle_alpha   90.00
_cell.angle_beta   90.00
_cell.angle_gamma   90.00
#
_symmetry.space_group_name_H-M   'P 1'
#
loop_
_entity.id
_entity.type
_entity.pdbx_description
1 polymer ?
#
loop_
_entity_poly.entity_id
_entity_poly.type
_entity_poly.pdbx_seq_one_letter_code
_entity_poly.pdbx_strand_id
1 'polypeptide(L)' 'WDLNQVLNKLPEEKAGLIRGPLYAKASKIGVEEAKKFLKDKEDEGVIDKDIAMEILRVLTKYSKFR' A
#
# COMPACT_ATOMS: atom_id res chain seq x y z
N TRP A 1 -7.75 11.81 0.08
CA TRP A 1 -7.45 10.44 -0.37
C TRP A 1 -6.88 9.72 0.81
N ASP A 2 -7.72 8.90 1.44
CA ASP A 2 -7.32 8.02 2.53
C ASP A 2 -6.87 6.67 1.93
N LEU A 3 -5.85 6.05 2.53
CA LEU A 3 -5.33 4.75 2.11
C LEU A 3 -6.43 3.68 2.12
N ASN A 4 -7.37 3.75 3.07
CA ASN A 4 -8.51 2.84 3.11
C ASN A 4 -9.40 2.92 1.87
N GLN A 5 -9.57 4.11 1.27
CA GLN A 5 -10.38 4.25 0.06
C GLN A 5 -9.76 3.51 -1.12
N VAL A 6 -8.43 3.50 -1.23
CA VAL A 6 -7.72 2.76 -2.28
C VAL A 6 -7.79 1.27 -2.01
N LEU A 7 -7.55 0.84 -0.77
CA LEU A 7 -7.60 -0.57 -0.40
C LEU A 7 -8.99 -1.20 -0.56
N ASN A 8 -10.08 -0.42 -0.41
CA ASN A 8 -11.45 -0.88 -0.63
C ASN A 8 -11.78 -1.15 -2.11
N LYS A 9 -10.91 -0.79 -3.06
CA LYS A 9 -11.05 -1.16 -4.48
C LYS A 9 -10.63 -2.61 -4.74
N LEU A 10 -9.90 -3.23 -3.82
CA LEU A 10 -9.48 -4.62 -3.92
C LEU A 10 -10.59 -5.56 -3.42
N PRO A 11 -10.69 -6.79 -3.96
CA PRO A 11 -11.44 -7.86 -3.32
C PRO A 11 -11.01 -8.04 -1.86
N GLU A 12 -11.94 -8.36 -0.96
CA GLU A 12 -11.68 -8.42 0.48
C GLU A 12 -10.51 -9.33 0.85
N GLU A 13 -10.41 -10.50 0.20
CA GLU A 13 -9.31 -11.45 0.34
C GLU A 13 -7.94 -10.79 0.05
N LYS A 14 -7.84 -10.05 -1.06
CA LYS A 14 -6.62 -9.32 -1.45
C LYS A 14 -6.36 -8.12 -0.55
N ALA A 15 -7.40 -7.39 -0.15
CA ALA A 15 -7.28 -6.25 0.75
C ALA A 15 -6.71 -6.66 2.11
N GLY A 16 -7.10 -7.82 2.65
CA GLY A 16 -6.59 -8.38 3.90
C GLY A 16 -5.08 -8.64 3.86
N LEU A 17 -4.58 -9.15 2.74
CA LEU A 17 -3.15 -9.43 2.52
C LEU A 17 -2.28 -8.16 2.44
N ILE A 18 -2.88 -7.01 2.11
CA ILE A 18 -2.17 -5.74 1.94
C ILE A 18 -2.30 -4.85 3.18
N ARG A 19 -3.52 -4.66 3.69
CA ARG A 19 -3.84 -3.62 4.67
C ARG A 19 -2.96 -3.69 5.92
N GLY A 20 -2.98 -4.81 6.63
CA GLY A 20 -2.23 -4.99 7.88
C GLY A 20 -0.72 -4.80 7.68
N PRO A 21 -0.08 -5.57 6.79
CA PRO A 21 1.36 -5.46 6.53
C PRO A 21 1.79 -4.07 6.06
N LEU A 22 1.00 -3.41 5.20
CA LEU A 22 1.32 -2.09 4.67
C LEU A 22 1.32 -1.02 5.77
N TYR A 23 0.29 -1.01 6.63
CA TYR A 23 0.23 -0.10 7.77
C TYR A 23 1.39 -0.35 8.74
N ALA A 24 1.71 -1.60 9.04
CA ALA A 24 2.82 -1.94 9.90
C ALA A 24 4.17 -1.47 9.32
N LYS A 25 4.44 -1.74 8.04
CA LYS A 25 5.69 -1.33 7.36
C LYS A 25 5.81 0.19 7.30
N ALA A 26 4.76 0.89 6.86
CA ALA A 26 4.78 2.35 6.73
C ALA A 26 4.93 3.08 8.07
N SER A 27 4.32 2.57 9.15
CA SER A 27 4.32 3.22 10.46
C SER A 27 5.55 2.92 11.32
N LYS A 28 6.06 1.67 11.27
CA LYS A 28 7.10 1.16 12.18
C LYS A 28 8.48 1.08 11.56
N ILE A 29 8.59 0.85 10.24
CA ILE A 29 9.87 0.64 9.57
C ILE A 29 10.20 1.85 8.71
N GLY A 30 9.28 2.23 7.83
CA GLY A 30 9.44 3.39 6.96
C GLY A 30 8.73 3.24 5.64
N VAL A 31 8.67 4.35 4.91
CA VAL A 31 7.93 4.45 3.65
C VAL A 31 8.60 3.62 2.55
N GLU A 32 9.94 3.58 2.49
CA GLU A 32 10.67 2.77 1.50
C GLU A 32 10.36 1.28 1.63
N GLU A 33 10.23 0.77 2.85
CA GLU A 33 9.84 -0.63 3.09
C GLU A 33 8.40 -0.91 2.63
N ALA A 34 7.51 0.07 2.80
CA ALA A 34 6.16 -0.02 2.25
C ALA A 34 6.16 0.00 0.71
N LYS A 35 7.04 0.78 0.07
CA LYS A 35 7.18 0.78 -1.40
C LYS A 35 7.66 -0.56 -1.92
N LYS A 36 8.69 -1.13 -1.28
CA LYS A 36 9.23 -2.45 -1.62
C LYS A 36 8.15 -3.51 -1.53
N PHE A 37 7.40 -3.53 -0.42
CA PHE A 37 6.29 -4.45 -0.23
C PHE A 37 5.21 -4.34 -1.32
N LEU A 38 4.84 -3.13 -1.73
CA LEU A 38 3.87 -2.94 -2.81
C LEU A 38 4.38 -3.46 -4.14
N LYS A 39 5.66 -3.25 -4.44
CA LYS A 39 6.30 -3.79 -5.64
C LYS A 39 6.30 -5.32 -5.62
N ASP A 40 6.67 -5.92 -4.50
CA ASP A 40 6.65 -7.38 -4.35
C ASP A 40 5.23 -7.93 -4.60
N LYS A 41 4.19 -7.25 -4.11
CA LYS A 41 2.79 -7.65 -4.31
C LYS A 41 2.25 -7.39 -5.71
N GLU A 42 2.80 -6.40 -6.41
CA GLU A 42 2.57 -6.20 -7.84
C GLU A 42 3.21 -7.33 -8.66
N ASP A 43 4.47 -7.66 -8.38
CA ASP A 43 5.22 -8.71 -9.07
C ASP A 43 4.60 -10.11 -8.83
N GLU A 44 3.99 -10.34 -7.66
CA GLU A 44 3.21 -11.55 -7.35
C GLU A 44 1.82 -11.61 -8.01
N GLY A 45 1.34 -10.51 -8.62
CA GLY A 45 -0.02 -10.42 -9.19
C GLY A 45 -1.15 -10.30 -8.15
N VAL A 46 -0.81 -9.97 -6.90
CA VAL A 46 -1.80 -9.76 -5.83
C VAL A 46 -2.55 -8.44 -6.08
N ILE A 47 -1.83 -7.38 -6.46
CA ILE A 47 -2.40 -6.08 -6.81
C ILE A 47 -1.96 -5.66 -8.21
N ASP A 48 -2.82 -4.92 -8.90
CA ASP A 48 -2.46 -4.33 -10.19
C ASP A 48 -1.60 -3.07 -9.98
N LYS A 49 -0.79 -2.77 -11.00
CA LYS A 49 0.10 -1.60 -11.03
C LYS A 49 -0.62 -0.28 -10.73
N ASP A 50 -1.83 -0.09 -11.23
CA ASP A 50 -2.61 1.13 -10.98
C ASP A 50 -2.97 1.29 -9.51
N ILE A 51 -3.36 0.20 -8.84
CA ILE A 51 -3.64 0.20 -7.40
C ILE A 51 -2.34 0.43 -6.61
N ALA A 52 -1.24 -0.23 -6.98
CA ALA A 52 0.06 -0.02 -6.35
C ALA A 52 0.50 1.46 -6.43
N MET A 53 0.34 2.09 -7.60
CA MET A 53 0.63 3.52 -7.80
C MET A 53 -0.26 4.44 -6.98
N GLU A 54 -1.56 4.16 -6.88
CA GLU A 54 -2.47 4.96 -6.05
C GLU A 54 -2.09 4.88 -4.57
N ILE A 55 -1.82 3.67 -4.06
CA ILE A 55 -1.36 3.47 -2.68
C ILE A 55 -0.07 4.27 -2.43
N LEU A 56 0.90 4.15 -3.35
CA LEU A 56 2.18 4.84 -3.24
C LEU A 56 2.03 6.36 -3.17
N ARG A 57 1.14 6.94 -3.99
CA ARG A 57 0.82 8.37 -3.96
C ARG A 57 0.26 8.81 -2.60
N VAL A 58 -0.61 8.00 -2.02
CA VAL A 58 -1.18 8.28 -0.70
C VAL A 58 -0.11 8.23 0.38
N LEU A 59 0.70 7.16 0.42
CA LEU A 59 1.79 7.01 1.38
C LEU A 59 2.82 8.14 1.31
N THR A 60 3.18 8.56 0.09
CA THR A 60 4.14 9.65 -0.13
C THR A 60 3.60 11.00 0.30
N LYS A 61 2.28 11.23 0.22
CA LYS A 61 1.66 12.43 0.80
C LYS A 61 1.81 12.40 2.31
N TYR A 62 1.42 11.31 2.98
CA TYR A 62 1.51 11.22 4.44
C TYR A 62 2.95 11.30 4.97
N SER A 63 3.93 10.77 4.26
CA SER A 63 5.33 10.84 4.67
C SER A 63 5.91 12.25 4.65
N LYS A 64 5.44 13.12 3.74
CA LYS A 64 5.92 14.51 3.65
C LYS A 64 5.43 15.40 4.79
N PHE A 65 4.42 14.96 5.54
CA PHE A 65 3.83 15.70 6.66
C PHE A 65 4.25 15.15 8.04
N ARG A 66 5.23 14.24 8.08
CA ARG A 66 5.73 13.61 9.31
C ARG A 66 7.17 14.01 9.60
#